data_AF-A0A9N9IUC5-F1
#
_entry.id   AF-A0A9N9IUC5-F1
#
_cell.length_a   1.000
_cell.length_b   1.000
_cell.length_c   1.000
_cell.angle_alpha   90.00
_cell.angle_beta   90.00
_cell.angle_gamma   90.00
#
_symmetry.space_group_name_H-M   'P 1'
#
loop_
_entity.id
_entity.type
_entity.pdbx_description
1 polymer ?
#
loop_
_entity_poly.entity_id
_entity_poly.type
_entity_poly.pdbx_seq_one_letter_code
_entity_poly.pdbx_strand_id
1 'polypeptide(L)'
;GGVWVGGKEKAPAALIRKAVCAAIDGNYEMEIWGSGNQRRSFLYIEDCVDATIKLMESEYSRPLNIGSEDAITIKELGYIAFETVGIKRDQ
;
A
#
# COMPACT_ATOMS: atom_id res chain seq x y z
N GLY A 1 -1.45 -0.06 12.30
CA GLY A 1 -1.39 1.16 11.49
C GLY A 1 0.06 1.38 11.11
N GLY A 2 0.36 1.86 9.90
CA GLY A 2 1.74 2.05 9.43
C GLY A 2 2.22 3.50 9.49
N VAL A 3 1.46 4.38 10.14
CA VAL A 3 1.64 5.84 10.11
C VAL A 3 3.04 6.27 10.52
N TRP A 4 3.56 7.27 9.83
CA TRP A 4 4.83 7.90 10.12
C TRP A 4 4.61 9.03 11.13
N VAL A 5 5.19 8.90 12.33
CA VAL A 5 5.18 9.95 13.38
C VAL A 5 3.78 10.50 13.65
N GLY A 6 2.77 9.62 13.75
CA GLY A 6 1.38 10.02 14.03
C GLY A 6 0.67 10.72 12.88
N GLY A 7 1.18 10.63 11.65
CA GLY A 7 0.54 11.14 10.45
C GLY A 7 -0.84 10.52 10.15
N LYS A 8 -1.54 11.07 9.16
CA LYS A 8 -2.86 10.58 8.70
C LYS A 8 -2.79 9.85 7.36
N GLU A 9 -1.59 9.61 6.83
CA GLU A 9 -1.40 8.92 5.57
C GLU A 9 -1.86 7.45 5.59
N LYS A 10 -2.23 6.95 4.41
CA LYS A 10 -2.58 5.54 4.20
C LYS A 10 -1.31 4.68 4.15
N ALA A 11 -1.48 3.38 4.36
CA ALA A 11 -0.37 2.43 4.52
C ALA A 11 0.72 2.52 3.43
N PRO A 12 0.40 2.60 2.12
CA PRO A 12 1.44 2.70 1.08
C PRO A 12 2.31 3.95 1.25
N ALA A 13 1.70 5.12 1.42
CA ALA A 13 2.42 6.38 1.59
C ALA A 13 3.27 6.41 2.87
N ALA A 14 2.76 5.82 3.96
CA ALA A 14 3.50 5.74 5.22
C ALA A 14 4.74 4.86 5.09
N LEU A 15 4.62 3.69 4.43
CA LEU A 15 5.72 2.75 4.23
C LEU A 15 6.75 3.28 3.23
N ILE A 16 6.33 3.94 2.16
CA ILE A 16 7.24 4.63 1.22
C ILE A 16 8.05 5.69 1.97
N ARG A 17 7.40 6.50 2.81
CA ARG A 17 8.11 7.51 3.61
C ARG A 17 9.12 6.87 4.56
N LYS A 18 8.75 5.79 5.27
CA LYS A 18 9.66 5.03 6.12
C LYS A 18 10.86 4.50 5.34
N ALA A 19 10.63 3.96 4.14
CA ALA A 19 11.69 3.45 3.27
C ALA A 19 12.66 4.56 2.82
N VAL A 20 12.13 5.71 2.40
CA VAL A 20 12.96 6.87 2.02
C VAL A 20 13.80 7.38 3.20
N CYS A 21 13.21 7.49 4.39
CA CYS A 21 13.97 7.89 5.60
C CYS A 21 15.07 6.88 5.92
N ALA A 22 14.76 5.58 5.90
CA ALA A 22 15.76 4.52 6.11
C ALA A 22 16.93 4.60 5.11
N ALA A 23 16.64 4.89 3.83
CA ALA A 23 17.66 5.06 2.80
C ALA A 23 18.56 6.29 3.03
N ILE A 24 17.98 7.41 3.50
CA ILE A 24 18.70 8.66 3.81
C ILE A 24 19.55 8.51 5.08
N ASP A 25 18.99 7.90 6.12
CA ASP A 25 19.63 7.79 7.44
C ASP A 25 20.66 6.64 7.49
N GLY A 26 20.64 5.74 6.51
CA GLY A 26 21.48 4.54 6.47
C GLY A 26 21.07 3.46 7.50
N ASN A 27 19.90 3.61 8.12
CA ASN A 27 19.31 2.64 9.03
C ASN A 27 18.17 1.90 8.33
N TYR A 28 18.41 0.66 7.89
CA TYR A 28 17.47 -0.13 7.08
C TYR A 28 16.41 -0.87 7.90
N GLU A 29 16.02 -0.30 9.04
CA GLU A 29 14.94 -0.82 9.86
C GLU A 29 13.60 -0.15 9.54
N MET A 30 12.55 -0.94 9.39
CA MET A 30 11.18 -0.44 9.21
C MET A 30 10.23 -1.04 10.24
N GLU A 31 9.69 -0.17 11.09
CA GLU A 31 8.67 -0.59 12.04
C GLU A 31 7.32 -0.90 11.35
N ILE A 32 6.84 -2.13 11.54
CA ILE A 32 5.50 -2.57 11.18
C ILE A 32 4.77 -2.98 12.46
N TRP A 33 3.63 -2.35 12.75
CA TRP A 33 2.85 -2.71 13.94
C TRP A 33 2.14 -4.06 13.78
N GLY A 34 2.23 -4.89 14.83
CA GLY A 34 1.68 -6.24 14.85
C GLY A 34 2.57 -7.25 14.12
N SER A 35 2.00 -8.37 13.69
CA SER A 35 2.76 -9.42 12.99
C SER A 35 3.17 -9.05 11.55
N GLY A 36 2.53 -8.03 10.97
CA GLY A 36 2.67 -7.66 9.56
C GLY A 36 1.95 -8.60 8.58
N ASN A 37 1.35 -9.69 9.06
CA ASN A 37 0.70 -10.72 8.23
C ASN A 37 -0.75 -10.35 7.84
N GLN A 38 -1.29 -9.24 8.35
CA GLN A 38 -2.59 -8.75 7.94
C GLN A 38 -2.58 -8.42 6.44
N ARG A 39 -3.57 -8.96 5.70
CA ARG A 39 -3.68 -8.78 4.24
C ARG A 39 -4.55 -7.59 3.88
N ARG A 40 -4.21 -6.91 2.80
CA ARG A 40 -4.98 -5.80 2.19
C ARG A 40 -4.87 -5.89 0.68
N SER A 41 -5.97 -5.61 -0.02
CA SER A 41 -5.95 -5.30 -1.44
C SER A 41 -5.79 -3.80 -1.63
N PHE A 42 -5.03 -3.42 -2.66
CA PHE A 42 -4.84 -2.03 -3.06
C PHE A 42 -5.32 -1.90 -4.50
N LEU A 43 -6.10 -0.86 -4.76
CA LEU A 43 -6.62 -0.56 -6.10
C LEU A 43 -5.90 0.68 -6.62
N TYR A 44 -5.43 0.62 -7.86
CA TYR A 44 -4.82 1.76 -8.50
C TYR A 44 -5.89 2.82 -8.82
N ILE A 45 -5.52 4.10 -8.77
CA ILE A 45 -6.51 5.18 -8.86
C ILE A 45 -7.17 5.23 -10.23
N GLU A 46 -6.43 4.97 -11.30
CA GLU A 46 -6.97 4.95 -12.66
C GLU A 46 -8.00 3.83 -12.83
N ASP A 47 -7.69 2.61 -12.36
CA ASP A 47 -8.64 1.49 -12.37
C ASP A 47 -9.92 1.79 -11.61
N CYS A 48 -9.82 2.46 -10.46
CA CYS A 48 -10.98 2.87 -9.65
C CYS A 48 -11.87 3.85 -10.42
N VAL A 49 -11.26 4.86 -11.06
CA VAL A 49 -11.97 5.88 -11.82
C VAL A 49 -12.64 5.26 -13.04
N ASP A 50 -11.91 4.45 -13.80
CA ASP A 50 -12.40 3.77 -15.00
C ASP A 50 -13.56 2.82 -14.68
N ALA A 51 -13.42 1.99 -13.64
CA ALA A 51 -14.48 1.08 -13.21
C ALA A 51 -15.72 1.84 -12.72
N THR A 52 -15.53 2.99 -12.06
CA THR A 52 -16.64 3.84 -11.61
C THR A 52 -17.40 4.43 -12.79
N ILE A 53 -16.70 4.96 -13.80
CA ILE A 53 -17.31 5.49 -15.03
C ILE A 53 -18.09 4.40 -15.76
N LYS A 54 -17.46 3.24 -15.98
CA LYS A 54 -18.12 2.09 -16.63
C LYS A 54 -19.37 1.63 -15.89
N LEU A 55 -19.34 1.64 -14.56
CA LEU A 55 -20.51 1.31 -13.75
C LEU A 55 -21.63 2.34 -13.94
N MET A 56 -21.31 3.64 -13.93
CA MET A 56 -22.29 4.70 -14.16
C MET A 56 -22.92 4.66 -15.55
N GLU A 57 -22.17 4.23 -16.56
CA GLU A 57 -22.64 4.08 -17.95
C GLU A 57 -23.37 2.74 -18.21
N SER A 58 -23.47 1.88 -17.19
CA SER A 58 -24.11 0.57 -17.31
C SER A 58 -25.55 0.57 -16.81
N GLU A 59 -26.32 -0.45 -17.19
CA GLU A 59 -27.66 -0.72 -16.65
C GLU A 59 -27.63 -1.43 -15.27
N TYR A 60 -26.44 -1.61 -14.67
CA TYR A 60 -26.31 -2.33 -13.40
C TYR A 60 -26.70 -1.46 -12.22
N SER A 61 -27.71 -1.87 -11.46
CA SER A 61 -28.36 -1.06 -10.41
C SER A 61 -28.27 -1.64 -8.99
N ARG A 62 -27.42 -2.65 -8.79
CA ARG A 62 -27.19 -3.27 -7.47
C ARG A 62 -25.83 -2.83 -6.90
N PRO A 63 -25.57 -3.03 -5.60
CA PRO A 63 -24.23 -2.83 -5.06
C PRO A 63 -23.20 -3.67 -5.82
N LEU A 64 -22.06 -3.05 -6.17
CA LEU A 64 -20.92 -3.70 -6.80
C LEU A 64 -19.65 -3.33 -6.04
N ASN A 65 -18.82 -4.33 -5.75
CA ASN A 65 -17.49 -4.08 -5.19
C ASN A 65 -16.50 -3.82 -6.33
N ILE A 66 -15.80 -2.69 -6.26
CA ILE A 66 -14.68 -2.37 -7.14
C ILE A 66 -13.41 -2.48 -6.29
N GLY A 67 -12.46 -3.30 -6.75
CA GLY A 67 -11.24 -3.61 -6.00
C GLY A 67 -10.26 -4.38 -6.87
N SER A 68 -9.10 -4.68 -6.28
CA SER A 68 -8.12 -5.59 -6.89
C SER A 68 -8.36 -7.03 -6.42
N GLU A 69 -8.07 -7.99 -7.30
CA GLU A 69 -8.04 -9.43 -6.98
C GLU A 69 -6.84 -9.79 -6.11
N ASP A 70 -5.77 -8.99 -6.17
CA ASP A 70 -4.55 -9.22 -5.42
C ASP A 70 -4.65 -8.63 -4.01
N ALA A 71 -4.30 -9.47 -3.04
CA ALA A 71 -4.11 -9.05 -1.65
C ALA A 71 -2.70 -9.40 -1.21
N ILE A 72 -2.01 -8.44 -0.60
CA ILE A 72 -0.67 -8.64 -0.02
C ILE A 72 -0.69 -8.35 1.48
N THR A 73 0.25 -8.96 2.19
CA THR A 73 0.51 -8.63 3.59
C THR A 73 1.16 -7.25 3.71
N ILE A 74 1.04 -6.62 4.88
CA ILE A 74 1.73 -5.35 5.14
C ILE A 74 3.25 -5.53 5.14
N LYS A 75 3.75 -6.71 5.49
CA LYS A 75 5.18 -7.05 5.39
C LYS A 75 5.65 -7.05 3.93
N GLU A 76 4.91 -7.70 3.03
CA GLU A 76 5.21 -7.66 1.59
C GLU A 76 5.16 -6.23 1.03
N LEU A 77 4.17 -5.42 1.44
CA LEU A 77 4.10 -4.02 1.05
C LEU A 77 5.32 -3.21 1.56
N GLY A 78 5.81 -3.49 2.78
CA GLY A 78 7.02 -2.89 3.32
C GLY A 78 8.26 -3.24 2.50
N TYR A 79 8.40 -4.50 2.07
CA TYR A 79 9.49 -4.90 1.20
C TYR A 79 9.43 -4.22 -0.17
N ILE A 80 8.24 -4.13 -0.78
CA ILE A 80 8.05 -3.38 -2.03
C ILE A 80 8.50 -1.92 -1.85
N ALA A 81 8.16 -1.29 -0.73
CA ALA A 81 8.59 0.09 -0.42
C ALA A 81 10.11 0.22 -0.27
N PHE A 82 10.81 -0.78 0.29
CA PHE A 82 12.27 -0.80 0.34
C PHE A 82 12.90 -1.01 -1.05
N GLU A 83 12.32 -1.90 -1.85
CA GLU A 83 12.78 -2.15 -3.22
C GLU A 83 12.71 -0.87 -4.07
N THR A 84 11.70 0.00 -3.87
CA THR A 84 11.58 1.27 -4.61
C THR A 84 12.67 2.30 -4.30
N VAL A 85 13.34 2.18 -3.14
CA VAL A 85 14.46 3.05 -2.73
C VAL A 85 15.81 2.33 -2.81
N GLY A 86 15.85 1.12 -3.38
CA GLY A 86 17.08 0.36 -3.62
C GLY A 86 17.58 -0.48 -2.44
N ILE A 87 16.78 -0.67 -1.39
CA ILE A 87 17.11 -1.53 -0.23
C ILE A 87 16.63 -2.96 -0.51
N LYS A 88 17.52 -3.96 -0.37
CA LYS A 88 17.18 -5.37 -0.60
C LYS A 88 16.71 -6.03 0.69
N ARG A 89 15.89 -7.09 0.55
CA ARG A 89 15.28 -7.83 1.69
C ARG A 89 16.27 -8.52 2.63
N ASP A 90 17.53 -8.64 2.23
CA ASP A 90 18.57 -9.39 2.93
C ASP A 90 19.55 -8.48 3.71
N GLN A 91 19.29 -7.17 3.72
CA GLN A 91 20.02 -6.14 4.47
C GLN A 91 19.20 -5.72 5.69
#